data_AF-A0A2R6IQU4-F1
#
_entry.id   AF-A0A2R6IQU4-F1
#
_cell.length_a   1.000
_cell.length_b   1.000
_cell.length_c   1.000
_cell.angle_alpha   90.00
_cell.angle_beta   90.00
_cell.angle_gamma   90.00
#
_symmetry.space_group_name_H-M   'P 1'
#
loop_
_entity.id
_entity.type
_entity.pdbx_description
1 polymer ?
#
loop_
_entity_poly.entity_id
_entity_poly.type
_entity_poly.pdbx_seq_one_letter_code
_entity_poly.pdbx_strand_id
1 'polypeptide(L)' 'MACPHLDYRESDGDREFDVARAFCTVADEFVQPVHADVCAERYGLDPESDCEIFRDRAGLDWDE' A
#
# COMPACT_ATOMS: atom_id res chain seq x y z
N MET A 1 -6.73 -0.85 -11.68
CA MET A 1 -5.48 -1.59 -11.90
C MET A 1 -4.64 -1.61 -10.62
N ALA A 2 -4.28 -2.81 -10.11
CA ALA A 2 -3.49 -2.93 -8.88
C ALA A 2 -2.20 -2.08 -8.93
N CYS A 3 -1.94 -1.33 -7.87
CA CYS A 3 -0.81 -0.42 -7.73
C CYS A 3 0.52 -1.14 -8.04
N PRO A 4 1.36 -0.63 -8.96
CA PRO A 4 2.62 -1.27 -9.35
C PRO A 4 3.68 -1.27 -8.24
N HIS A 5 3.42 -0.55 -7.14
CA HIS A 5 4.33 -0.42 -6.01
C HIS A 5 3.97 -1.31 -4.83
N LEU A 6 2.92 -2.13 -4.95
CA LEU A 6 2.49 -3.07 -3.91
C LEU A 6 3.12 -4.45 -4.15
N ASP A 7 4.06 -4.82 -3.27
CA ASP A 7 4.62 -6.16 -3.18
C ASP A 7 3.99 -6.95 -2.03
N TYR A 8 4.10 -8.27 -2.09
CA TYR A 8 3.84 -9.15 -0.95
C TYR A 8 5.14 -9.88 -0.60
N ARG A 9 5.67 -9.66 0.61
CA ARG A 9 6.95 -10.24 1.07
C ARG A 9 6.72 -11.20 2.22
N GLU A 10 7.41 -12.33 2.18
CA GLU A 10 7.34 -13.38 3.19
C GLU A 10 8.38 -13.20 4.30
N SER A 11 9.32 -12.26 4.14
CA SER A 11 10.37 -11.99 5.13
C SER A 11 10.84 -10.54 5.12
N ASP A 12 11.55 -10.18 6.20
CA ASP A 12 12.13 -8.88 6.46
C ASP A 12 13.41 -9.05 7.31
N GLY A 13 14.58 -9.04 6.65
CA GLY A 13 15.86 -9.35 7.31
C GLY A 13 15.88 -10.78 7.86
N ASP A 14 16.17 -10.93 9.15
CA ASP A 14 16.21 -12.22 9.85
C ASP A 14 14.82 -12.73 10.28
N ARG A 15 13.75 -11.98 9.98
CA ARG A 15 12.39 -12.33 10.36
C ARG A 15 11.63 -12.87 9.16
N GLU A 16 11.08 -14.08 9.31
CA GLU A 16 10.15 -14.68 8.35
C GLU A 16 8.72 -14.56 8.87
N PHE A 17 7.75 -14.50 7.97
CA PHE A 17 6.32 -14.43 8.25
C PHE A 17 5.63 -15.72 7.83
N ASP A 18 4.63 -16.16 8.60
CA ASP A 18 3.81 -17.33 8.23
C ASP A 18 2.99 -17.09 6.95
N VAL A 19 2.71 -15.83 6.62
CA VAL A 19 1.99 -15.39 5.43
C VAL A 19 2.64 -14.14 4.85
N ALA A 20 2.66 -14.04 3.52
CA ALA A 20 3.19 -12.87 2.83
C ALA A 20 2.43 -11.59 3.25
N ARG A 21 3.17 -10.53 3.59
CA ARG A 21 2.64 -9.24 4.04
C ARG A 21 2.81 -8.19 2.96
N ALA A 22 1.82 -7.29 2.89
CA ALA A 22 1.83 -6.17 1.96
C ALA A 22 2.98 -5.21 2.26
N PHE A 23 3.76 -4.87 1.24
CA PHE A 23 4.90 -3.98 1.30
C PHE A 23 4.76 -2.89 0.24
N CYS A 24 4.80 -1.63 0.64
CA CYS A 24 4.78 -0.49 -0.27
C CYS A 24 6.22 -0.11 -0.63
N THR A 25 6.61 -0.26 -1.90
CA THR A 25 7.97 0.09 -2.36
C THR A 25 8.24 1.59 -2.41
N VAL A 26 7.21 2.43 -2.33
CA VAL A 26 7.35 3.90 -2.32
C VAL A 26 7.65 4.43 -0.93
N ALA A 27 6.95 3.90 0.09
CA ALA A 27 7.21 4.22 1.49
C ALA A 27 8.36 3.38 2.07
N ASP A 28 8.75 2.29 1.37
CA ASP A 28 9.75 1.32 1.80
C ASP A 28 9.41 0.67 3.15
N GLU A 29 8.13 0.36 3.35
CA GLU A 29 7.63 -0.25 4.59
C GLU A 29 6.50 -1.25 4.35
N PHE A 30 6.28 -2.11 5.35
CA PHE A 30 5.11 -2.97 5.40
C PHE A 30 3.87 -2.17 5.76
N VAL A 31 2.86 -2.22 4.89
CA VAL A 31 1.61 -1.50 5.07
C VAL A 31 0.52 -2.42 5.62
N GLN A 32 -0.51 -1.81 6.20
CA GLN A 32 -1.68 -2.55 6.67
C GLN A 32 -2.43 -3.22 5.51
N PRO A 33 -3.13 -4.34 5.73
CA PRO A 33 -3.95 -4.99 4.70
C PRO A 33 -4.95 -4.05 4.02
N VAL A 34 -5.50 -3.08 4.75
CA VAL A 34 -6.42 -2.07 4.19
C VAL A 34 -5.76 -1.22 3.10
N HIS A 35 -4.47 -0.87 3.25
CA HIS A 35 -3.73 -0.16 2.21
C HIS A 35 -3.54 -1.03 0.96
N ALA A 36 -3.34 -2.34 1.15
CA ALA A 36 -3.26 -3.28 0.05
C ALA A 36 -4.60 -3.39 -0.69
N ASP A 37 -5.72 -3.37 0.04
CA ASP A 37 -7.06 -3.36 -0.54
C ASP A 37 -7.33 -2.07 -1.33
N VAL A 38 -6.94 -0.90 -0.81
CA VAL A 38 -7.01 0.39 -1.54
C VAL A 38 -6.19 0.33 -2.82
N CYS A 39 -4.92 -0.09 -2.72
CA CYS A 39 -4.01 -0.23 -3.87
C CYS A 39 -4.51 -1.24 -4.91
N ALA A 40 -5.34 -2.21 -4.52
CA ALA A 40 -5.94 -3.19 -5.41
C ALA A 40 -7.33 -2.75 -5.94
N GLU A 41 -7.75 -1.52 -5.64
CA GLU A 41 -9.09 -0.96 -5.89
C GLU A 41 -10.23 -1.91 -5.50
N ARG A 42 -10.02 -2.66 -4.42
CA ARG A 42 -11.04 -3.56 -3.90
C ARG A 42 -12.16 -2.74 -3.30
N TYR A 43 -13.39 -3.27 -3.37
CA TYR A 43 -14.56 -2.64 -2.78
C TYR A 43 -14.89 -1.24 -3.33
N GLY A 44 -14.34 -0.87 -4.49
CA GLY A 44 -14.50 0.47 -5.07
C GLY A 44 -13.63 1.53 -4.42
N LEU A 45 -12.59 1.13 -3.69
CA LEU A 45 -11.55 2.02 -3.19
C LEU A 45 -10.69 2.54 -4.34
N ASP A 46 -10.16 3.75 -4.19
CA ASP A 46 -9.36 4.43 -5.20
C ASP A 46 -8.05 4.94 -4.57
N PRO A 47 -6.87 4.60 -5.10
CA PRO A 47 -5.60 5.08 -4.56
C PRO A 47 -5.43 6.60 -4.61
N GLU A 48 -6.04 7.30 -5.56
CA GLU A 48 -5.94 8.76 -5.68
C GLU A 48 -6.73 9.47 -4.57
N SER A 49 -7.84 8.89 -4.10
CA SER A 49 -8.64 9.44 -2.99
C SER A 49 -8.36 8.82 -1.62
N ASP A 50 -8.04 7.52 -1.55
CA ASP A 50 -8.11 6.74 -0.30
C ASP A 50 -6.74 6.30 0.23
N CYS A 51 -5.65 6.44 -0.54
CA CYS A 51 -4.31 6.06 -0.11
C CYS A 51 -3.49 7.27 0.34
N GLU A 52 -3.18 7.35 1.63
CA GLU A 52 -2.43 8.47 2.21
C GLU A 52 -1.01 8.59 1.63
N ILE A 53 -0.36 7.45 1.37
CA ILE A 53 0.98 7.39 0.80
C ILE A 53 0.98 7.89 -0.64
N PHE A 54 -0.01 7.48 -1.44
CA PHE A 54 -0.12 7.94 -2.82
C PHE A 54 -0.33 9.45 -2.87
N ARG A 55 -1.25 9.96 -2.06
CA ARG A 55 -1.62 11.37 -2.01
C ARG A 55 -0.45 12.26 -1.61
N ASP A 56 0.26 11.90 -0.54
CA ASP A 56 1.48 12.60 -0.11
C ASP A 56 2.51 12.68 -1.25
N ARG A 57 2.72 11.58 -1.96
CA ARG A 57 3.72 11.50 -3.05
C ARG A 57 3.28 12.19 -4.34
N ALA A 58 1.98 12.23 -4.59
CA ALA A 58 1.38 12.97 -5.70
C ALA A 58 1.21 14.47 -5.39
N GLY A 59 1.45 14.90 -4.15
CA GLY A 59 1.20 16.27 -3.71
C GLY A 59 -0.28 16.64 -3.70
N LEU A 60 -1.15 15.65 -3.47
CA LEU A 60 -2.59 15.83 -3.35
C LEU A 60 -2.94 16.10 -1.89
N ASP A 61 -3.56 17.26 -1.63
CA ASP A 61 -4.04 17.63 -0.30
C ASP A 61 -5.39 16.96 -0.01
N TRP A 62 -5.66 16.66 1.27
CA TRP A 62 -6.97 16.20 1.74
C TRP A 62 -7.94 17.37 1.67
N ASP A 63 -8.83 17.37 0.66
CA ASP A 63 -9.88 18.37 0.52
C ASP A 63 -10.56 18.59 1.89
N GLU A 64 -10.49 19.83 2.41
CA GLU A 64 -10.99 20.25 3.74
C GLU A 64 -12.49 20.03 3.96
#